data_AF-A0A9W4K732-F1
#
_entry.id   AF-A0A9W4K732-F1
#
_cell.length_a   1.000
_cell.length_b   1.000
_cell.length_c   1.000
_cell.angle_alpha   90.00
_cell.angle_beta   90.00
_cell.angle_gamma   90.00
#
_symmetry.space_group_name_H-M   'P 1'
#
loop_
_entity.id
_entity.type
_entity.pdbx_description
1 polymer ?
#
loop_
_entity_poly.entity_id
_entity_poly.type
_entity_poly.pdbx_seq_one_letter_code
_entity_poly.pdbx_strand_id
1 'polypeptide(L)'
;MDMSAHDESPKMPLRSPSLFESIESLPLDLILSEIESDILSEPLGSHEALHFLSQELSKESPQPLIVSAIKTVLSSLSLREKIEVQWSLCHDYNHAKSRQQRIEEGAPYNLASWSIENCSLCFKSLLDHQTVRPSSFCHGFSFFWLAVRSHQDDLILRLVSLMEPKDLLSPFANGDRRTIFQVSTWNRNWFQVCWARLKPLPKNGLTSLGPDEMKNIWQFADVDLANELLDLGLDLGRPHPENASPGWLDIVDRTDPGPLFNWLLSHGHQPPGKLLTYAAKHSCILGASWIMRYTDSHLDWSEAALMAAESVDIRSAEMLKNILPNLATKWKADQWKAGQALSENIVIKTVNGVCQEREDCGAMLSDDSVEKMFAPREDTAVRKIQTLGEVVGSVQVLGMKIKAEDAGLYHLATALENMGSRS
;
A
#
# COMPACT_ATOMS: atom_id res chain seq x y z
N MET A 1 6.21 -25.04 47.81
CA MET A 1 6.41 -24.06 48.88
C MET A 1 6.54 -22.71 48.21
N ASP A 2 5.41 -21.98 48.14
CA ASP A 2 5.24 -20.58 48.57
C ASP A 2 6.39 -19.58 48.31
N MET A 3 6.19 -18.39 47.74
CA MET A 3 4.99 -17.58 47.47
C MET A 3 5.30 -16.54 46.38
N SER A 4 4.36 -16.26 45.48
CA SER A 4 4.02 -14.86 45.15
C SER A 4 2.57 -14.81 44.69
N ALA A 5 1.67 -14.97 45.65
CA ALA A 5 0.33 -14.44 45.51
C ALA A 5 0.49 -12.92 45.41
N HIS A 6 0.49 -12.40 44.19
CA HIS A 6 0.10 -11.02 43.98
C HIS A 6 -1.36 -10.94 44.38
N ASP A 7 -1.59 -10.30 45.52
CA ASP A 7 -2.89 -9.95 46.06
C ASP A 7 -3.51 -8.94 45.08
N GLU A 8 -4.04 -9.44 43.95
CA GLU A 8 -4.93 -8.66 43.09
C GLU A 8 -6.14 -8.32 43.94
N SER A 9 -6.24 -7.04 44.30
CA SER A 9 -7.39 -6.50 45.00
C SER A 9 -8.66 -6.96 44.26
N PRO A 10 -9.68 -7.51 44.95
CA PRO A 10 -10.85 -8.06 44.28
C PRO A 10 -11.46 -6.98 43.39
N LYS A 11 -11.51 -7.23 42.07
CA LYS A 11 -12.17 -6.35 41.11
C LYS A 11 -13.61 -6.14 41.60
N MET A 12 -13.95 -4.91 41.98
CA MET A 12 -15.32 -4.59 42.35
C MET A 12 -16.22 -4.84 41.13
N PRO A 13 -17.35 -5.54 41.29
CA PRO A 13 -18.27 -5.77 40.19
C PRO A 13 -18.85 -4.44 39.68
N LEU A 14 -19.00 -4.34 38.36
CA LEU A 14 -19.63 -3.20 37.69
C LEU A 14 -21.02 -2.93 38.27
N ARG A 15 -21.37 -1.66 38.45
CA ARG A 15 -22.66 -1.25 39.02
C ARG A 15 -23.75 -1.14 37.97
N SER A 16 -23.40 -0.77 36.74
CA SER A 16 -24.30 -0.53 35.61
C SER A 16 -25.24 -1.69 35.29
N PRO A 17 -24.81 -2.97 35.27
CA PRO A 17 -25.71 -4.09 34.99
C PRO A 17 -26.90 -4.18 35.95
N SER A 18 -26.64 -4.17 37.27
CA SER A 18 -27.70 -4.22 38.28
C SER A 18 -28.53 -2.93 38.34
N LEU A 19 -27.91 -1.80 38.02
CA LEU A 19 -28.57 -0.49 38.00
C LEU A 19 -29.58 -0.37 36.86
N PHE A 20 -29.26 -0.94 35.68
CA PHE A 20 -30.13 -0.88 34.51
C PHE A 20 -31.40 -1.73 34.66
N GLU A 21 -31.38 -2.79 35.48
CA GLU A 21 -32.57 -3.58 35.81
C GLU A 21 -33.65 -2.77 36.57
N SER A 22 -33.27 -1.70 37.25
CA SER A 22 -34.15 -0.89 38.13
C SER A 22 -34.19 0.60 37.79
N ILE A 23 -33.76 0.96 36.57
CA ILE A 23 -33.47 2.34 36.16
C ILE A 23 -34.64 3.31 36.33
N GLU A 24 -35.88 2.85 36.18
CA GLU A 24 -37.08 3.69 36.31
C GLU A 24 -37.35 4.18 37.74
N SER A 25 -36.75 3.52 38.73
CA SER A 25 -36.93 3.86 40.15
C SER A 25 -35.77 4.67 40.74
N LEU A 26 -34.75 4.98 39.93
CA LEU A 26 -33.52 5.62 40.40
C LEU A 26 -33.42 7.10 39.98
N PRO A 27 -32.84 7.98 40.82
CA PRO A 27 -32.53 9.35 40.43
C PRO A 27 -31.52 9.39 39.27
N LEU A 28 -31.75 10.26 38.28
CA LEU A 28 -30.88 10.38 37.11
C LEU A 28 -29.43 10.68 37.47
N ASP A 29 -29.18 11.57 38.43
CA ASP A 29 -27.82 11.94 38.85
C ASP A 29 -27.03 10.74 39.41
N LEU A 30 -27.71 9.81 40.08
CA LEU A 30 -27.10 8.58 40.56
C LEU A 30 -26.71 7.68 39.38
N ILE A 31 -27.62 7.50 38.41
CA ILE A 31 -27.37 6.71 37.20
C ILE A 31 -26.15 7.25 36.45
N LEU A 32 -26.09 8.57 36.24
CA LEU A 32 -24.97 9.21 35.54
C LEU A 32 -23.64 9.03 36.29
N SER A 33 -23.65 9.22 37.62
CA SER A 33 -22.47 9.07 38.47
C SER A 33 -21.92 7.64 38.48
N GLU A 34 -22.80 6.63 38.53
CA GLU A 34 -22.39 5.22 38.55
C GLU A 34 -21.82 4.77 37.20
N ILE A 35 -22.43 5.18 36.08
CA ILE A 35 -21.87 4.93 34.74
C ILE A 35 -20.47 5.56 34.62
N GLU A 36 -20.29 6.81 35.08
CA GLU A 36 -18.99 7.48 35.07
C GLU A 36 -17.96 6.73 35.93
N SER A 37 -18.37 6.29 37.12
CA SER A 37 -17.53 5.53 38.05
C SER A 37 -17.11 4.18 37.46
N ASP A 38 -18.03 3.46 36.80
CA ASP A 38 -17.72 2.19 36.14
C ASP A 38 -16.68 2.36 35.02
N ILE A 39 -16.81 3.41 34.20
CA ILE A 39 -15.83 3.72 33.14
C ILE A 39 -14.43 3.97 33.72
N LEU A 40 -14.36 4.68 34.86
CA LEU A 40 -13.11 5.06 35.54
C LEU A 40 -12.66 4.06 36.63
N SER A 41 -13.31 2.91 36.73
CA SER A 41 -13.09 1.95 37.83
C SER A 41 -11.70 1.32 37.84
N GLU A 42 -11.02 1.27 36.69
CA GLU A 42 -9.63 0.88 36.57
C GLU A 42 -8.73 2.10 36.28
N PRO A 43 -7.47 2.13 36.73
CA PRO A 43 -6.56 3.29 36.57
C PRO A 43 -6.42 3.81 35.14
N LEU A 44 -6.70 2.95 34.16
CA LEU A 44 -6.59 3.21 32.72
C LEU A 44 -7.90 2.97 31.95
N GLY A 45 -9.02 2.90 32.67
CA GLY A 45 -10.36 2.68 32.13
C GLY A 45 -10.77 1.22 32.07
N SER A 46 -12.05 0.94 32.32
CA SER A 46 -12.61 -0.42 32.30
C SER A 46 -13.17 -0.79 30.92
N HIS A 47 -12.53 -1.78 30.28
CA HIS A 47 -13.04 -2.37 29.04
C HIS A 47 -14.41 -3.04 29.25
N GLU A 48 -14.58 -3.79 30.35
CA GLU A 48 -15.83 -4.48 30.65
C GLU A 48 -17.00 -3.51 30.77
N ALA A 49 -16.79 -2.38 31.46
CA ALA A 49 -17.79 -1.32 31.57
C ALA A 49 -18.15 -0.77 30.19
N LEU A 50 -17.16 -0.28 29.44
CA LEU A 50 -17.39 0.34 28.14
C LEU A 50 -18.03 -0.63 27.13
N HIS A 51 -17.62 -1.90 27.15
CA HIS A 51 -18.15 -2.93 26.27
C HIS A 51 -19.62 -3.22 26.61
N PHE A 52 -19.95 -3.37 27.90
CA PHE A 52 -21.33 -3.52 28.35
C PHE A 52 -22.20 -2.34 27.90
N LEU A 53 -21.77 -1.09 28.14
CA LEU A 53 -22.51 0.10 27.71
C LEU A 53 -22.70 0.16 26.19
N SER A 54 -21.68 -0.25 25.42
CA SER A 54 -21.76 -0.29 23.96
C SER A 54 -22.73 -1.38 23.45
N GLN A 55 -22.80 -2.51 24.14
CA GLN A 55 -23.79 -3.56 23.86
C GLN A 55 -25.21 -3.08 24.15
N GLU A 56 -25.42 -2.39 25.27
CA GLU A 56 -26.72 -1.80 25.63
C GLU A 56 -27.22 -0.81 24.56
N LEU A 57 -26.33 0.03 24.04
CA LEU A 57 -26.65 0.95 22.94
C LEU A 57 -26.97 0.24 21.61
N SER A 58 -26.48 -1.00 21.43
CA SER A 58 -26.59 -1.76 20.18
C SER A 58 -27.76 -2.75 20.16
N LYS A 59 -28.56 -2.83 21.24
CA LYS A 59 -29.75 -3.71 21.29
C LYS A 59 -30.78 -3.31 20.23
N GLU A 60 -31.57 -4.27 19.75
CA GLU A 60 -32.64 -4.01 18.74
C GLU A 60 -33.72 -3.05 19.26
N SER A 61 -33.99 -3.05 20.57
CA SER A 61 -34.94 -2.16 21.24
C SER A 61 -34.36 -1.65 22.56
N PRO A 62 -33.39 -0.70 22.50
CA PRO A 62 -32.70 -0.25 23.70
C PRO A 62 -33.62 0.67 24.52
N GLN A 63 -33.61 0.52 25.84
CA GLN A 63 -34.47 1.33 26.72
C GLN A 63 -34.09 2.81 26.62
N PRO A 64 -35.02 3.74 26.34
CA PRO A 64 -34.69 5.14 26.06
C PRO A 64 -33.93 5.85 27.19
N LEU A 65 -34.27 5.55 28.45
CA LEU A 65 -33.58 6.12 29.62
C LEU A 65 -32.13 5.66 29.72
N ILE A 66 -31.87 4.36 29.49
CA ILE A 66 -30.51 3.80 29.44
C ILE A 66 -29.71 4.49 28.34
N VAL A 67 -30.26 4.57 27.12
CA VAL A 67 -29.60 5.22 25.98
C VAL A 67 -29.27 6.68 26.30
N SER A 68 -30.22 7.41 26.88
CA SER A 68 -30.03 8.82 27.24
C SER A 68 -28.94 8.98 28.30
N ALA A 69 -28.93 8.15 29.35
CA ALA A 69 -27.94 8.21 30.41
C ALA A 69 -26.53 7.90 29.89
N ILE A 70 -26.36 6.81 29.13
CA ILE A 70 -25.07 6.43 28.54
C ILE A 70 -24.54 7.55 27.65
N LYS A 71 -25.36 8.05 26.72
CA LYS A 71 -24.94 9.13 25.81
C LYS A 71 -24.58 10.41 26.55
N THR A 72 -25.30 10.74 27.62
CA THR A 72 -25.03 11.92 28.45
C THR A 72 -23.67 11.82 29.12
N VAL A 73 -23.36 10.67 29.73
CA VAL A 73 -22.05 10.45 30.38
C VAL A 73 -20.92 10.41 29.36
N LEU A 74 -21.06 9.63 28.28
CA LEU A 74 -19.98 9.48 27.30
C LEU A 74 -19.67 10.79 26.53
N SER A 75 -20.68 11.66 26.36
CA SER A 75 -20.52 12.97 25.71
C SER A 75 -20.15 14.09 26.69
N SER A 76 -19.97 13.78 27.98
CA SER A 76 -19.64 14.76 29.03
C SER A 76 -18.22 15.30 28.87
N LEU A 77 -18.09 16.63 28.89
CA LEU A 77 -16.78 17.30 28.92
C LEU A 77 -16.00 16.95 30.20
N SER A 78 -16.69 16.81 31.34
CA SER A 78 -16.07 16.44 32.62
C SER A 78 -15.44 15.05 32.55
N LEU A 79 -16.14 14.07 31.96
CA LEU A 79 -15.58 12.73 31.78
C LEU A 79 -14.37 12.77 30.84
N ARG A 80 -14.47 13.49 29.71
CA ARG A 80 -13.37 13.65 28.76
C ARG A 80 -12.13 14.23 29.45
N GLU A 81 -12.27 15.29 30.23
CA GLU A 81 -11.14 15.91 30.93
C GLU A 81 -10.48 14.95 31.94
N LYS A 82 -11.29 14.18 32.69
CA LYS A 82 -10.78 13.14 33.59
C LYS A 82 -10.01 12.06 32.85
N ILE A 83 -10.56 11.58 31.74
CA ILE A 83 -9.92 10.59 30.86
C ILE A 83 -8.61 11.14 30.29
N GLU A 84 -8.61 12.36 29.75
CA GLU A 84 -7.42 12.98 29.16
C GLU A 84 -6.26 13.05 30.17
N VAL A 85 -6.58 13.35 31.44
CA VAL A 85 -5.60 13.36 32.54
C VAL A 85 -5.17 11.95 32.94
N GLN A 86 -6.12 11.07 33.30
CA GLN A 86 -5.81 9.73 33.83
C GLN A 86 -5.11 8.85 32.79
N TRP A 87 -5.58 8.90 31.55
CA TRP A 87 -5.03 8.09 30.45
C TRP A 87 -3.84 8.78 29.77
N SER A 88 -3.42 9.94 30.28
CA SER A 88 -2.29 10.73 29.78
C SER A 88 -2.39 11.08 28.29
N LEU A 89 -3.60 11.30 27.79
CA LEU A 89 -3.83 11.66 26.39
C LEU A 89 -3.38 13.09 26.12
N CYS A 90 -2.69 13.29 24.99
CA CYS A 90 -2.22 14.60 24.55
C CYS A 90 -2.79 14.93 23.17
N HIS A 91 -3.29 16.14 22.97
CA HIS A 91 -3.82 16.56 21.66
C HIS A 91 -2.81 17.35 20.83
N ASP A 92 -1.76 17.86 21.47
CA ASP A 92 -0.69 18.62 20.83
C ASP A 92 0.53 17.72 20.68
N TYR A 93 1.05 17.60 19.46
CA TYR A 93 2.26 16.84 19.15
C TYR A 93 3.47 17.28 19.97
N ASN A 94 3.70 18.59 20.15
CA ASN A 94 4.82 19.10 20.93
C ASN A 94 4.70 18.67 22.38
N HIS A 95 3.49 18.70 22.94
CA HIS A 95 3.23 18.22 24.29
C HIS A 95 3.43 16.70 24.40
N ALA A 96 2.93 15.93 23.43
CA ALA A 96 3.13 14.49 23.36
C ALA A 96 4.63 14.11 23.28
N LYS A 97 5.40 14.86 22.48
CA LYS A 97 6.86 14.71 22.36
C LYS A 97 7.59 14.96 23.67
N SER A 98 7.25 16.05 24.38
CA SER A 98 7.85 16.34 25.69
C SER A 98 7.50 15.30 26.76
N ARG A 99 6.30 14.70 26.69
CA ARG A 99 5.88 13.67 27.65
C ARG A 99 6.50 12.31 27.41
N GLN A 100 6.71 11.89 26.16
CA GLN A 100 7.29 10.58 25.86
C GLN A 100 8.66 10.37 26.50
N GLN A 101 9.48 11.42 26.62
CA GLN A 101 10.77 11.38 27.30
C GLN A 101 10.68 11.04 28.80
N ARG A 102 9.47 11.02 29.37
CA ARG A 102 9.19 10.78 30.79
C ARG A 102 8.43 9.48 31.04
N ILE A 103 8.05 8.76 29.98
CA ILE A 103 7.26 7.53 30.09
C ILE A 103 8.23 6.36 30.15
N GLU A 104 8.07 5.50 31.17
CA GLU A 104 8.88 4.30 31.33
C GLU A 104 8.56 3.27 30.23
N GLU A 105 9.60 2.62 29.73
CA GLU A 105 9.48 1.53 28.76
C GLU A 105 8.66 0.39 29.39
N GLY A 106 7.48 0.09 28.83
CA GLY A 106 6.54 -0.90 29.37
C GLY A 106 5.31 -0.33 30.10
N ALA A 107 5.09 0.98 30.09
CA ALA A 107 3.87 1.57 30.62
C ALA A 107 2.61 0.96 29.96
N PRO A 108 1.59 0.55 30.74
CA PRO A 108 0.40 -0.08 30.20
C PRO A 108 -0.36 0.85 29.24
N TYR A 109 -1.00 0.26 28.23
CA TYR A 109 -1.87 0.99 27.33
C TYR A 109 -3.12 1.46 28.07
N ASN A 110 -3.53 2.70 27.83
CA ASN A 110 -4.87 3.13 28.26
C ASN A 110 -5.97 2.41 27.46
N LEU A 111 -7.20 2.46 27.97
CA LEU A 111 -8.35 1.78 27.35
C LEU A 111 -8.55 2.19 25.88
N ALA A 112 -8.35 3.46 25.53
CA ALA A 112 -8.49 3.91 24.14
C ALA A 112 -7.46 3.22 23.23
N SER A 113 -6.18 3.29 23.57
CA SER A 113 -5.10 2.66 22.81
C SER A 113 -5.24 1.14 22.75
N TRP A 114 -5.59 0.49 23.88
CA TRP A 114 -5.83 -0.94 23.92
C TRP A 114 -7.02 -1.34 23.04
N SER A 115 -8.10 -0.54 23.04
CA SER A 115 -9.32 -0.82 22.28
C SER A 115 -9.11 -0.69 20.77
N ILE A 116 -8.18 0.15 20.30
CA ILE A 116 -7.83 0.21 18.88
C ILE A 116 -7.38 -1.15 18.36
N GLU A 117 -6.61 -1.89 19.16
CA GLU A 117 -6.01 -3.16 18.75
C GLU A 117 -6.89 -4.36 19.08
N ASN A 118 -7.66 -4.28 20.18
CA ASN A 118 -8.34 -5.43 20.76
C ASN A 118 -9.88 -5.36 20.71
N CYS A 119 -10.47 -4.17 20.59
CA CYS A 119 -11.93 -4.02 20.58
C CYS A 119 -12.39 -2.76 19.83
N SER A 120 -12.49 -2.86 18.51
CA SER A 120 -12.87 -1.74 17.64
C SER A 120 -14.25 -1.16 17.97
N LEU A 121 -15.19 -1.96 18.50
CA LEU A 121 -16.50 -1.50 18.97
C LEU A 121 -16.36 -0.48 20.11
N CYS A 122 -15.55 -0.81 21.13
CA CYS A 122 -15.31 0.06 22.28
C CYS A 122 -14.64 1.36 21.85
N PHE A 123 -13.64 1.29 20.97
CA PHE A 123 -12.98 2.50 20.49
C PHE A 123 -13.90 3.37 19.62
N LYS A 124 -14.72 2.77 18.75
CA LYS A 124 -15.75 3.50 17.98
C LYS A 124 -16.74 4.20 18.91
N SER A 125 -17.18 3.54 19.99
CA SER A 125 -18.04 4.15 21.01
C SER A 125 -17.39 5.39 21.65
N LEU A 126 -16.11 5.30 22.05
CA LEU A 126 -15.36 6.46 22.56
C LEU A 126 -15.25 7.60 21.55
N LEU A 127 -15.10 7.29 20.26
CA LEU A 127 -15.03 8.31 19.20
C LEU A 127 -16.40 8.93 18.89
N ASP A 128 -17.44 8.12 18.75
CA ASP A 128 -18.78 8.55 18.33
C ASP A 128 -19.45 9.43 19.38
N HIS A 129 -19.15 9.18 20.65
CA HIS A 129 -19.58 10.03 21.78
C HIS A 129 -18.57 11.13 22.12
N GLN A 130 -17.50 11.28 21.32
CA GLN A 130 -16.44 12.24 21.55
C GLN A 130 -15.83 12.13 22.96
N THR A 131 -15.83 10.96 23.57
CA THR A 131 -15.18 10.71 24.87
C THR A 131 -13.67 10.88 24.77
N VAL A 132 -13.10 10.62 23.58
CA VAL A 132 -11.70 10.91 23.25
C VAL A 132 -11.63 11.74 21.97
N ARG A 133 -10.54 12.50 21.79
CA ARG A 133 -10.31 13.23 20.54
C ARG A 133 -9.61 12.33 19.53
N PRO A 134 -10.01 12.35 18.25
CA PRO A 134 -9.40 11.50 17.22
C PRO A 134 -7.91 11.79 17.01
N SER A 135 -7.47 13.04 17.19
CA SER A 135 -6.07 13.47 17.07
C SER A 135 -5.22 13.24 18.34
N SER A 136 -5.75 12.52 19.34
CA SER A 136 -5.01 12.28 20.58
C SER A 136 -3.80 11.38 20.35
N PHE A 137 -2.78 11.61 21.18
CA PHE A 137 -1.58 10.81 21.31
C PHE A 137 -1.58 10.06 22.63
N CYS A 138 -1.14 8.81 22.59
CA CYS A 138 -0.82 7.99 23.73
C CYS A 138 0.61 7.48 23.58
N HIS A 139 1.44 7.63 24.62
CA HIS A 139 2.83 7.15 24.62
C HIS A 139 3.67 7.62 23.41
N GLY A 140 3.34 8.78 22.85
CA GLY A 140 4.01 9.36 21.68
C GLY A 140 3.52 8.89 20.31
N PHE A 141 2.47 8.07 20.27
CA PHE A 141 1.82 7.61 19.05
C PHE A 141 0.41 8.20 18.93
N SER A 142 0.07 8.73 17.76
CA SER A 142 -1.32 9.15 17.50
C SER A 142 -2.23 7.92 17.41
N PHE A 143 -3.52 8.10 17.69
CA PHE A 143 -4.51 7.04 17.43
C PHE A 143 -4.55 6.61 15.95
N PHE A 144 -4.25 7.54 15.03
CA PHE A 144 -4.07 7.21 13.61
C PHE A 144 -2.97 6.16 13.41
N TRP A 145 -1.80 6.36 14.03
CA TRP A 145 -0.69 5.40 13.93
C TRP A 145 -1.03 4.04 14.50
N LEU A 146 -1.68 4.01 15.67
CA LEU A 146 -2.11 2.75 16.29
C LEU A 146 -3.07 2.00 15.37
N ALA A 147 -4.04 2.69 14.75
CA ALA A 147 -4.96 2.09 13.80
C ALA A 147 -4.25 1.55 12.54
N VAL A 148 -3.25 2.28 12.01
CA VAL A 148 -2.39 1.82 10.90
C VAL A 148 -1.63 0.55 11.28
N ARG A 149 -0.98 0.53 12.45
CA ARG A 149 -0.21 -0.63 12.95
C ARG A 149 -1.08 -1.86 13.17
N SER A 150 -2.35 -1.66 13.53
CA SER A 150 -3.32 -2.73 13.75
C SER A 150 -4.11 -3.12 12.50
N HIS A 151 -3.80 -2.56 11.32
CA HIS A 151 -4.47 -2.84 10.05
C HIS A 151 -6.00 -2.62 10.09
N GLN A 152 -6.46 -1.59 10.82
CA GLN A 152 -7.89 -1.27 11.00
C GLN A 152 -8.34 -0.20 10.00
N ASP A 153 -8.45 -0.53 8.71
CA ASP A 153 -8.74 0.44 7.63
C ASP A 153 -10.00 1.29 7.86
N ASP A 154 -11.11 0.67 8.28
CA ASP A 154 -12.35 1.38 8.61
C ASP A 154 -12.16 2.41 9.71
N LEU A 155 -11.33 2.07 10.70
CA LEU A 155 -11.05 2.95 11.81
C LEU A 155 -10.14 4.10 11.39
N ILE A 156 -9.16 3.85 10.53
CA ILE A 156 -8.29 4.88 9.97
C ILE A 156 -9.15 5.92 9.23
N LEU A 157 -10.04 5.49 8.34
CA LEU A 157 -10.95 6.37 7.61
C LEU A 157 -11.84 7.17 8.57
N ARG A 158 -12.37 6.51 9.61
CA ARG A 158 -13.20 7.16 10.63
C ARG A 158 -12.43 8.23 11.39
N LEU A 159 -11.23 7.93 11.88
CA LEU A 159 -10.36 8.88 12.58
C LEU A 159 -10.06 10.10 11.71
N VAL A 160 -9.58 9.90 10.49
CA VAL A 160 -9.27 10.98 9.54
C VAL A 160 -10.51 11.85 9.27
N SER A 161 -11.70 11.25 9.16
CA SER A 161 -12.95 12.01 8.95
C SER A 161 -13.35 12.89 10.13
N LEU A 162 -12.93 12.54 11.35
CA LEU A 162 -13.30 13.24 12.60
C LEU A 162 -12.23 14.22 13.11
N MET A 163 -10.97 14.13 12.67
CA MET A 163 -9.89 15.05 13.11
C MET A 163 -10.18 16.51 12.78
N GLU A 164 -9.50 17.49 13.37
CA GLU A 164 -9.53 18.83 12.75
C GLU A 164 -8.59 18.84 11.54
N PRO A 165 -8.86 19.61 10.47
CA PRO A 165 -7.99 19.61 9.29
C PRO A 165 -6.53 19.98 9.60
N LYS A 166 -6.30 20.86 10.59
CA LYS A 166 -4.95 21.20 11.08
C LYS A 166 -4.22 20.01 11.70
N ASP A 167 -4.94 19.07 12.29
CA ASP A 167 -4.36 17.90 12.96
C ASP A 167 -3.86 16.89 11.91
N LEU A 168 -4.48 16.84 10.73
CA LEU A 168 -4.01 16.02 9.59
C LEU A 168 -2.62 16.46 9.08
N LEU A 169 -2.24 17.72 9.35
CA LEU A 169 -0.94 18.28 9.03
C LEU A 169 0.07 18.16 10.18
N SER A 170 -0.31 17.49 11.28
CA SER A 170 0.60 17.21 12.39
C SER A 170 1.32 15.88 12.19
N PRO A 171 2.53 15.71 12.74
CA PRO A 171 3.24 14.43 12.66
C PRO A 171 2.43 13.31 13.30
N PHE A 172 2.44 12.11 12.69
CA PHE A 172 1.61 11.00 13.18
C PHE A 172 2.25 10.24 14.36
N ALA A 173 3.57 10.35 14.54
CA ALA A 173 4.32 9.69 15.59
C ALA A 173 5.51 10.55 16.04
N ASN A 174 5.92 10.40 17.29
CA ASN A 174 7.13 11.03 17.78
C ASN A 174 8.39 10.41 17.15
N GLY A 175 9.34 11.24 16.75
CA GLY A 175 10.56 10.80 16.06
C GLY A 175 10.40 10.71 14.54
N ASP A 176 9.18 10.53 14.05
CA ASP A 176 8.85 10.73 12.63
C ASP A 176 8.46 12.19 12.38
N ARG A 177 8.90 12.74 11.25
CA ARG A 177 8.53 14.09 10.80
C ARG A 177 7.39 14.08 9.79
N ARG A 178 7.01 12.90 9.29
CA ARG A 178 5.91 12.75 8.37
C ARG A 178 4.58 13.02 9.07
N THR A 179 3.75 13.78 8.39
CA THR A 179 2.40 14.15 8.80
C THR A 179 1.41 13.04 8.49
N ILE A 180 0.23 13.08 9.12
CA ILE A 180 -0.87 12.17 8.78
C ILE A 180 -1.23 12.29 7.29
N PHE A 181 -1.22 13.51 6.73
CA PHE A 181 -1.44 13.73 5.30
C PHE A 181 -0.40 13.04 4.42
N GLN A 182 0.90 13.15 4.74
CA GLN A 182 1.95 12.46 3.98
C GLN A 182 1.79 10.93 4.04
N VAL A 183 1.52 10.38 5.22
CA VAL A 183 1.28 8.93 5.38
C VAL A 183 0.02 8.46 4.65
N SER A 184 -0.99 9.32 4.55
CA SER A 184 -2.22 8.96 3.84
C SER A 184 -1.98 8.63 2.36
N THR A 185 -0.88 9.07 1.76
CA THR A 185 -0.51 8.69 0.38
C THR A 185 -0.25 7.21 0.20
N TRP A 186 -0.02 6.42 1.26
CA TRP A 186 0.19 4.97 1.14
C TRP A 186 -1.06 4.21 0.69
N ASN A 187 -2.24 4.82 0.80
CA ASN A 187 -3.51 4.19 0.47
C ASN A 187 -4.46 5.22 -0.17
N ARG A 188 -5.03 4.86 -1.33
CA ARG A 188 -5.97 5.73 -2.07
C ARG A 188 -7.10 6.27 -1.20
N ASN A 189 -7.74 5.42 -0.39
CA ASN A 189 -8.91 5.81 0.39
C ASN A 189 -8.52 6.76 1.53
N TRP A 190 -7.38 6.50 2.19
CA TRP A 190 -6.86 7.38 3.23
C TRP A 190 -6.55 8.76 2.65
N PHE A 191 -5.83 8.78 1.51
CA PHE A 191 -5.51 10.03 0.82
C PHE A 191 -6.77 10.79 0.43
N GLN A 192 -7.76 10.14 -0.19
CA GLN A 192 -8.99 10.80 -0.62
C GLN A 192 -9.76 11.45 0.54
N VAL A 193 -9.90 10.77 1.68
CA VAL A 193 -10.57 11.34 2.86
C VAL A 193 -9.77 12.48 3.47
N CYS A 194 -8.44 12.34 3.62
CA CYS A 194 -7.58 13.44 4.06
C CYS A 194 -7.69 14.64 3.11
N TRP A 195 -7.57 14.38 1.82
CA TRP A 195 -7.50 15.40 0.78
C TRP A 195 -8.80 16.17 0.64
N ALA A 196 -9.96 15.50 0.69
CA ALA A 196 -11.26 16.17 0.67
C ALA A 196 -11.43 17.20 1.80
N ARG A 197 -10.75 16.98 2.94
CA ARG A 197 -10.79 17.88 4.10
C ARG A 197 -9.75 18.98 4.05
N LEU A 198 -8.61 18.73 3.42
CA LEU A 198 -7.51 19.68 3.31
C LEU A 198 -7.63 20.60 2.10
N LYS A 199 -8.19 20.11 0.99
CA LYS A 199 -8.35 20.84 -0.28
C LYS A 199 -8.90 22.27 -0.12
N PRO A 200 -9.92 22.55 0.72
CA PRO A 200 -10.47 23.91 0.84
C PRO A 200 -9.53 24.91 1.55
N LEU A 201 -8.43 24.45 2.15
CA LEU A 201 -7.57 25.27 2.98
C LEU A 201 -6.45 25.93 2.15
N PRO A 202 -6.08 27.20 2.45
CA PRO A 202 -4.94 27.84 1.81
C PRO A 202 -3.60 27.14 2.08
N LYS A 203 -3.46 26.52 3.27
CA LYS A 203 -2.29 25.72 3.67
C LYS A 203 -2.70 24.25 3.76
N ASN A 204 -3.09 23.69 2.62
CA ASN A 204 -3.59 22.31 2.50
C ASN A 204 -2.51 21.22 2.65
N GLY A 205 -1.23 21.59 2.77
CA GLY A 205 -0.13 20.65 2.95
C GLY A 205 0.47 20.09 1.67
N LEU A 206 0.00 20.48 0.46
CA LEU A 206 0.59 19.96 -0.79
C LEU A 206 2.10 20.23 -0.89
N THR A 207 2.56 21.37 -0.36
CA THR A 207 3.99 21.74 -0.37
C THR A 207 4.87 20.87 0.53
N SER A 208 4.29 20.02 1.40
CA SER A 208 5.06 19.09 2.22
C SER A 208 5.23 17.70 1.58
N LEU A 209 4.52 17.41 0.48
CA LEU A 209 4.64 16.12 -0.21
C LEU A 209 6.00 16.04 -0.92
N GLY A 210 6.76 15.00 -0.59
CA GLY A 210 8.07 14.71 -1.17
C GLY A 210 8.00 13.65 -2.28
N PRO A 211 9.16 13.20 -2.79
CA PRO A 211 9.24 12.23 -3.89
C PRO A 211 8.52 10.90 -3.58
N ASP A 212 8.65 10.40 -2.36
CA ASP A 212 8.00 9.14 -1.94
C ASP A 212 6.48 9.28 -1.92
N GLU A 213 5.96 10.41 -1.41
CA GLU A 213 4.52 10.69 -1.43
C GLU A 213 3.99 10.83 -2.85
N MET A 214 4.70 11.53 -3.73
CA MET A 214 4.30 11.68 -5.13
C MET A 214 4.30 10.35 -5.88
N LYS A 215 5.31 9.51 -5.65
CA LYS A 215 5.36 8.14 -6.18
C LYS A 215 4.13 7.33 -5.76
N ASN A 216 3.73 7.42 -4.49
CA ASN A 216 2.56 6.70 -4.01
C ASN A 216 1.26 7.24 -4.64
N ILE A 217 1.13 8.56 -4.79
CA ILE A 217 -0.01 9.19 -5.47
C ILE A 217 -0.12 8.70 -6.92
N TRP A 218 1.00 8.57 -7.63
CA TRP A 218 1.02 8.05 -9.00
C TRP A 218 0.43 6.65 -9.14
N GLN A 219 0.43 5.83 -8.09
CA GLN A 219 -0.15 4.47 -8.13
C GLN A 219 -1.69 4.47 -8.24
N PHE A 220 -2.37 5.52 -7.78
CA PHE A 220 -3.83 5.54 -7.72
C PHE A 220 -4.49 6.78 -8.32
N ALA A 221 -3.73 7.81 -8.67
CA ALA A 221 -4.28 9.02 -9.27
C ALA A 221 -4.98 8.72 -10.60
N ASP A 222 -6.04 9.45 -10.89
CA ASP A 222 -6.59 9.57 -12.23
C ASP A 222 -6.29 10.97 -12.79
N VAL A 223 -6.71 11.20 -14.03
CA VAL A 223 -6.52 12.50 -14.70
C VAL A 223 -7.19 13.63 -13.93
N ASP A 224 -8.35 13.37 -13.31
CA ASP A 224 -9.10 14.38 -12.56
C ASP A 224 -8.34 14.80 -11.30
N LEU A 225 -7.81 13.84 -10.53
CA LEU A 225 -6.98 14.14 -9.37
C LEU A 225 -5.67 14.84 -9.79
N ALA A 226 -5.05 14.43 -10.89
CA ALA A 226 -3.83 15.07 -11.38
C ALA A 226 -4.07 16.54 -11.77
N ASN A 227 -5.17 16.84 -12.48
CA ASN A 227 -5.58 18.20 -12.80
C ASN A 227 -5.87 19.01 -11.53
N GLU A 228 -6.61 18.43 -10.58
CA GLU A 228 -6.96 19.10 -9.34
C GLU A 228 -5.72 19.48 -8.50
N LEU A 229 -4.74 18.59 -8.42
CA LEU A 229 -3.48 18.84 -7.72
C LEU A 229 -2.67 19.92 -8.44
N LEU A 230 -2.62 19.87 -9.78
CA LEU A 230 -1.93 20.87 -10.61
C LEU A 230 -2.55 22.27 -10.44
N ASP A 231 -3.88 22.38 -10.47
CA ASP A 231 -4.62 23.63 -10.28
C ASP A 231 -4.35 24.26 -8.90
N LEU A 232 -4.03 23.42 -7.91
CA LEU A 232 -3.67 23.82 -6.55
C LEU A 232 -2.16 23.97 -6.32
N GLY A 233 -1.38 23.92 -7.40
CA GLY A 233 0.05 24.23 -7.42
C GLY A 233 0.99 23.04 -7.22
N LEU A 234 0.48 21.80 -7.23
CA LEU A 234 1.29 20.59 -7.21
C LEU A 234 1.32 19.93 -8.59
N ASP A 235 2.37 20.19 -9.34
CA ASP A 235 2.65 19.47 -10.58
C ASP A 235 3.33 18.12 -10.29
N LEU A 236 2.56 17.04 -10.33
CA LEU A 236 3.05 15.67 -10.12
C LEU A 236 4.11 15.24 -11.15
N GLY A 237 4.11 15.84 -12.35
CA GLY A 237 5.04 15.52 -13.43
C GLY A 237 6.40 16.21 -13.30
N ARG A 238 6.50 17.21 -12.41
CA ARG A 238 7.72 18.00 -12.25
C ARG A 238 8.87 17.12 -11.74
N PRO A 239 10.05 17.16 -12.38
CA PRO A 239 11.20 16.38 -11.96
C PRO A 239 11.71 16.83 -10.58
N HIS A 240 12.20 15.86 -9.80
CA HIS A 240 12.87 16.10 -8.53
C HIS A 240 14.39 15.95 -8.69
N PRO A 241 15.21 16.60 -7.84
CA PRO A 241 16.67 16.46 -7.88
C PRO A 241 17.15 15.01 -7.79
N GLU A 242 16.41 14.16 -7.09
CA GLU A 242 16.72 12.74 -6.88
C GLU A 242 16.17 11.82 -7.98
N ASN A 243 15.18 12.30 -8.76
CA ASN A 243 14.58 11.54 -9.85
C ASN A 243 14.13 12.48 -10.96
N ALA A 244 14.80 12.41 -12.11
CA ALA A 244 14.55 13.30 -13.24
C ALA A 244 13.23 13.00 -13.99
N SER A 245 12.51 11.90 -13.70
CA SER A 245 11.26 11.54 -14.38
C SER A 245 10.37 10.57 -13.55
N PRO A 246 9.94 10.94 -12.33
CA PRO A 246 9.25 10.01 -11.42
C PRO A 246 7.92 9.51 -12.00
N GLY A 247 7.06 10.43 -12.47
CA GLY A 247 5.73 10.07 -12.94
C GLY A 247 5.72 8.99 -14.03
N TRP A 248 6.64 9.06 -14.99
CA TRP A 248 6.73 8.07 -16.06
C TRP A 248 7.00 6.65 -15.55
N LEU A 249 7.95 6.51 -14.63
CA LEU A 249 8.34 5.22 -14.08
C LEU A 249 7.30 4.69 -13.09
N ASP A 250 6.64 5.58 -12.35
CA ASP A 250 5.62 5.17 -11.38
C ASP A 250 4.30 4.77 -12.05
N ILE A 251 3.96 5.35 -13.20
CA ILE A 251 2.75 5.02 -13.97
C ILE A 251 2.91 3.72 -14.77
N VAL A 252 4.12 3.39 -15.24
CA VAL A 252 4.31 2.33 -16.26
C VAL A 252 3.81 0.96 -15.82
N ASP A 253 3.86 0.66 -14.52
CA ASP A 253 3.44 -0.62 -13.94
C ASP A 253 1.92 -0.69 -13.64
N ARG A 254 1.18 0.39 -13.90
CA ARG A 254 -0.27 0.41 -13.69
C ARG A 254 -1.00 -0.49 -14.69
N THR A 255 -2.22 -0.87 -14.29
CA THR A 255 -3.17 -1.58 -15.16
C THR A 255 -3.82 -0.66 -16.21
N ASP A 256 -3.68 0.65 -16.07
CA ASP A 256 -4.29 1.67 -16.94
C ASP A 256 -3.37 2.89 -17.20
N PRO A 257 -2.14 2.71 -17.71
CA PRO A 257 -1.15 3.79 -17.74
C PRO A 257 -1.46 4.89 -18.77
N GLY A 258 -2.25 4.57 -19.81
CA GLY A 258 -2.46 5.43 -20.97
C GLY A 258 -3.03 6.82 -20.69
N PRO A 259 -4.11 6.98 -19.89
CA PRO A 259 -4.67 8.29 -19.56
C PRO A 259 -3.65 9.24 -18.91
N LEU A 260 -2.88 8.76 -17.93
CA LEU A 260 -1.88 9.60 -17.25
C LEU A 260 -0.63 9.84 -18.09
N PHE A 261 -0.23 8.89 -18.94
CA PHE A 261 0.81 9.15 -19.93
C PHE A 261 0.41 10.25 -20.93
N ASN A 262 -0.83 10.22 -21.42
CA ASN A 262 -1.36 11.29 -22.26
C ASN A 262 -1.39 12.63 -21.51
N TRP A 263 -1.76 12.60 -20.22
CA TRP A 263 -1.75 13.78 -19.35
C TRP A 263 -0.34 14.36 -19.18
N LEU A 264 0.68 13.52 -18.94
CA LEU A 264 2.07 13.97 -18.86
C LEU A 264 2.50 14.66 -20.17
N LEU A 265 2.23 14.04 -21.31
CA LEU A 265 2.55 14.64 -22.63
C LEU A 265 1.85 15.97 -22.85
N SER A 266 0.54 16.07 -22.55
CA SER A 266 -0.23 17.29 -22.77
C SER A 266 0.25 18.47 -21.92
N HIS A 267 0.95 18.19 -20.82
CA HIS A 267 1.54 19.18 -19.92
C HIS A 267 3.04 19.39 -20.17
N GLY A 268 3.58 18.87 -21.27
CA GLY A 268 4.96 19.10 -21.70
C GLY A 268 6.00 18.22 -21.02
N HIS A 269 5.59 17.28 -20.18
CA HIS A 269 6.50 16.31 -19.56
C HIS A 269 6.86 15.25 -20.60
N GLN A 270 8.12 15.20 -21.01
CA GLN A 270 8.59 14.23 -22.02
C GLN A 270 8.95 12.89 -21.36
N PRO A 271 8.69 11.75 -22.03
CA PRO A 271 9.12 10.45 -21.52
C PRO A 271 10.65 10.38 -21.44
N PRO A 272 11.23 9.78 -20.39
CA PRO A 272 12.65 9.58 -20.30
C PRO A 272 13.13 8.64 -21.41
N GLY A 273 14.39 8.80 -21.84
CA GLY A 273 15.04 7.83 -22.70
C GLY A 273 15.07 6.45 -22.04
N LYS A 274 14.94 5.38 -22.84
CA LYS A 274 14.92 3.99 -22.37
C LYS A 274 13.70 3.59 -21.54
N LEU A 275 12.61 4.37 -21.57
CA LEU A 275 11.37 4.02 -20.87
C LEU A 275 10.79 2.68 -21.38
N LEU A 276 10.92 2.38 -22.68
CA LEU A 276 10.47 1.09 -23.23
C LEU A 276 11.32 -0.07 -22.70
N THR A 277 12.64 0.12 -22.64
CA THR A 277 13.57 -0.84 -22.03
C THR A 277 13.21 -1.09 -20.55
N TYR A 278 12.88 -0.03 -19.79
CA TYR A 278 12.41 -0.17 -18.40
C TYR A 278 11.12 -0.99 -18.33
N ALA A 279 10.11 -0.64 -19.15
CA ALA A 279 8.84 -1.36 -19.20
C ALA A 279 9.04 -2.85 -19.55
N ALA A 280 9.93 -3.16 -20.49
CA ALA A 280 10.24 -4.53 -20.88
C ALA A 280 10.95 -5.32 -19.78
N LYS A 281 11.90 -4.70 -19.07
CA LYS A 281 12.59 -5.32 -17.94
C LYS A 281 11.62 -5.73 -16.82
N HIS A 282 10.60 -4.91 -16.57
CA HIS A 282 9.59 -5.15 -15.53
C HIS A 282 8.30 -5.82 -16.07
N SER A 283 8.29 -6.28 -17.32
CA SER A 283 7.12 -6.91 -17.96
C SER A 283 5.83 -6.06 -17.92
N CYS A 284 5.94 -4.73 -17.96
CA CYS A 284 4.81 -3.79 -17.92
C CYS A 284 4.13 -3.68 -19.31
N ILE A 285 3.35 -4.70 -19.70
CA ILE A 285 2.79 -4.87 -21.06
C ILE A 285 1.99 -3.67 -21.57
N LEU A 286 1.08 -3.15 -20.75
CA LEU A 286 0.19 -2.06 -21.14
C LEU A 286 0.97 -0.75 -21.29
N GLY A 287 1.91 -0.48 -20.38
CA GLY A 287 2.81 0.66 -20.44
C GLY A 287 3.66 0.61 -21.71
N ALA A 288 4.33 -0.51 -21.97
CA ALA A 288 5.14 -0.71 -23.16
C ALA A 288 4.33 -0.54 -24.45
N SER A 289 3.12 -1.10 -24.51
CA SER A 289 2.24 -1.01 -25.68
C SER A 289 1.84 0.44 -25.98
N TRP A 290 1.63 1.26 -24.95
CA TRP A 290 1.40 2.70 -25.14
C TRP A 290 2.70 3.37 -25.63
N ILE A 291 3.83 3.14 -24.95
CA ILE A 291 5.13 3.76 -25.26
C ILE A 291 5.54 3.50 -26.71
N MET A 292 5.37 2.28 -27.19
CA MET A 292 5.65 1.87 -28.57
C MET A 292 4.85 2.63 -29.64
N ARG A 293 3.69 3.22 -29.31
CA ARG A 293 2.94 4.06 -30.26
C ARG A 293 3.52 5.47 -30.39
N TYR A 294 4.36 5.89 -29.44
CA TYR A 294 4.88 7.25 -29.33
C TYR A 294 6.41 7.33 -29.40
N THR A 295 7.12 6.20 -29.50
CA THR A 295 8.59 6.17 -29.66
C THR A 295 9.00 5.56 -30.99
N ASP A 296 9.80 6.32 -31.75
CA ASP A 296 10.42 5.84 -32.99
C ASP A 296 11.85 5.31 -32.77
N SER A 297 12.34 5.28 -31.53
CA SER A 297 13.74 4.93 -31.21
C SER A 297 14.04 3.44 -31.43
N HIS A 298 14.55 3.09 -32.60
CA HIS A 298 14.94 1.72 -32.92
C HIS A 298 15.91 1.08 -31.90
N LEU A 299 16.80 1.89 -31.31
CA LEU A 299 17.75 1.42 -30.30
C LEU A 299 17.02 1.00 -29.02
N ASP A 300 16.09 1.81 -28.52
CA ASP A 300 15.31 1.49 -27.31
C ASP A 300 14.44 0.25 -27.53
N TRP A 301 13.84 0.10 -28.70
CA TRP A 301 13.06 -1.09 -29.04
C TRP A 301 13.94 -2.36 -29.09
N SER A 302 15.15 -2.24 -29.63
CA SER A 302 16.10 -3.36 -29.71
C SER A 302 16.57 -3.78 -28.32
N GLU A 303 16.93 -2.81 -27.46
CA GLU A 303 17.29 -3.06 -26.07
C GLU A 303 16.12 -3.66 -25.27
N ALA A 304 14.90 -3.15 -25.46
CA ALA A 304 13.69 -3.67 -24.84
C ALA A 304 13.39 -5.13 -25.26
N ALA A 305 13.57 -5.47 -26.54
CA ALA A 305 13.44 -6.84 -27.00
C ALA A 305 14.45 -7.77 -26.32
N LEU A 306 15.70 -7.32 -26.14
CA LEU A 306 16.72 -8.10 -25.43
C LEU A 306 16.39 -8.28 -23.94
N MET A 307 15.87 -7.24 -23.27
CA MET A 307 15.40 -7.35 -21.88
C MET A 307 14.24 -8.33 -21.74
N ALA A 308 13.25 -8.25 -22.63
CA ALA A 308 12.13 -9.19 -22.67
C ALA A 308 12.60 -10.60 -23.02
N ALA A 309 13.61 -10.76 -23.87
CA ALA A 309 14.18 -12.06 -24.22
C ALA A 309 14.83 -12.74 -23.01
N GLU A 310 15.63 -12.01 -22.24
CA GLU A 310 16.40 -12.51 -21.08
C GLU A 310 15.54 -12.86 -19.86
N SER A 311 14.45 -12.12 -19.60
CA SER A 311 13.58 -12.34 -18.45
C SER A 311 12.91 -13.73 -18.47
N VAL A 312 12.80 -14.42 -17.34
CA VAL A 312 12.06 -15.71 -17.25
C VAL A 312 10.58 -15.54 -16.87
N ASP A 313 10.13 -14.30 -16.66
CA ASP A 313 8.76 -13.98 -16.27
C ASP A 313 7.76 -14.34 -17.38
N ILE A 314 6.60 -14.88 -17.02
CA ILE A 314 5.61 -15.38 -17.99
C ILE A 314 5.10 -14.29 -18.96
N ARG A 315 4.98 -13.04 -18.48
CA ARG A 315 4.53 -11.90 -19.29
C ARG A 315 5.61 -11.43 -20.26
N SER A 316 6.88 -11.74 -20.03
CA SER A 316 7.97 -11.35 -20.93
C SER A 316 7.85 -11.96 -22.34
N ALA A 317 7.20 -13.11 -22.49
CA ALA A 317 6.88 -13.69 -23.80
C ALA A 317 5.85 -12.84 -24.56
N GLU A 318 4.82 -12.34 -23.87
CA GLU A 318 3.83 -11.41 -24.44
C GLU A 318 4.47 -10.07 -24.80
N MET A 319 5.37 -9.56 -23.95
CA MET A 319 6.15 -8.35 -24.23
C MET A 319 6.92 -8.49 -25.55
N LEU A 320 7.66 -9.60 -25.69
CA LEU A 320 8.44 -9.86 -26.89
C LEU A 320 7.55 -10.01 -28.13
N LYS A 321 6.39 -10.67 -27.99
CA LYS A 321 5.38 -10.79 -29.06
C LYS A 321 4.85 -9.44 -29.52
N ASN A 322 4.71 -8.47 -28.63
CA ASN A 322 4.27 -7.12 -29.00
C ASN A 322 5.40 -6.35 -29.71
N ILE A 323 6.64 -6.47 -29.25
CA ILE A 323 7.78 -5.71 -29.77
C ILE A 323 8.24 -6.19 -31.16
N LEU A 324 8.33 -7.51 -31.35
CA LEU A 324 9.00 -8.12 -32.51
C LEU A 324 8.40 -7.76 -33.89
N PRO A 325 7.07 -7.76 -34.11
CA PRO A 325 6.50 -7.50 -35.44
C PRO A 325 6.92 -6.14 -36.02
N ASN A 326 6.94 -5.11 -35.18
CA ASN A 326 7.33 -3.76 -35.55
C ASN A 326 8.84 -3.62 -35.76
N LEU A 327 9.67 -4.33 -34.99
CA LEU A 327 11.11 -4.39 -35.25
C LEU A 327 11.42 -5.06 -36.60
N ALA A 328 10.76 -6.18 -36.89
CA ALA A 328 11.04 -6.98 -38.08
C ALA A 328 10.62 -6.31 -39.39
N THR A 329 9.51 -5.55 -39.39
CA THR A 329 9.13 -4.73 -40.56
C THR A 329 10.21 -3.72 -40.91
N LYS A 330 10.81 -3.11 -39.89
CA LYS A 330 11.93 -2.15 -40.01
C LYS A 330 13.25 -2.82 -40.43
N TRP A 331 13.53 -4.05 -39.99
CA TRP A 331 14.74 -4.80 -40.42
C TRP A 331 14.74 -5.14 -41.91
N LYS A 332 13.56 -5.47 -42.46
CA LYS A 332 13.39 -5.83 -43.87
C LYS A 332 13.55 -4.64 -44.83
N ALA A 333 13.34 -3.41 -44.36
CA ALA A 333 13.44 -2.20 -45.17
C ALA A 333 14.89 -1.75 -45.39
N ASP A 334 15.69 -1.60 -44.32
CA ASP A 334 16.95 -0.83 -44.41
C ASP A 334 18.16 -1.45 -43.67
N GLN A 335 17.97 -2.51 -42.86
CA GLN A 335 19.00 -2.95 -41.89
C GLN A 335 19.07 -4.47 -41.67
N TRP A 336 19.01 -5.26 -42.76
CA TRP A 336 19.00 -6.73 -42.70
C TRP A 336 20.09 -7.35 -41.80
N LYS A 337 21.35 -6.92 -41.95
CA LYS A 337 22.47 -7.46 -41.14
C LYS A 337 22.33 -7.17 -39.63
N ALA A 338 21.79 -6.01 -39.27
CA ALA A 338 21.56 -5.66 -37.87
C ALA A 338 20.36 -6.47 -37.30
N GLY A 339 19.33 -6.71 -38.11
CA GLY A 339 18.20 -7.58 -37.76
C GLY A 339 18.62 -9.03 -37.53
N GLN A 340 19.55 -9.56 -38.32
CA GLN A 340 20.11 -10.89 -38.12
C GLN A 340 20.86 -10.99 -36.77
N ALA A 341 21.80 -10.08 -36.50
CA ALA A 341 22.54 -10.06 -35.25
C ALA A 341 21.63 -9.90 -34.02
N LEU A 342 20.58 -9.07 -34.13
CA LEU A 342 19.60 -8.91 -33.05
C LEU A 342 18.77 -10.17 -32.83
N SER A 343 18.34 -10.86 -33.90
CA SER A 343 17.61 -12.14 -33.80
C SER A 343 18.46 -13.21 -33.14
N GLU A 344 19.74 -13.32 -33.50
CA GLU A 344 20.71 -14.22 -32.86
C GLU A 344 20.87 -13.88 -31.36
N ASN A 345 21.01 -12.60 -31.03
CA ASN A 345 21.12 -12.15 -29.64
C ASN A 345 19.85 -12.42 -28.82
N ILE A 346 18.66 -12.33 -29.41
CA ILE A 346 17.41 -12.68 -28.73
C ILE A 346 17.40 -14.16 -28.37
N VAL A 347 17.76 -15.06 -29.31
CA VAL A 347 17.88 -16.49 -29.03
C VAL A 347 18.89 -16.75 -27.91
N ILE A 348 20.07 -16.14 -27.99
CA ILE A 348 21.13 -16.28 -26.99
C ILE A 348 20.64 -15.82 -25.60
N LYS A 349 20.00 -14.64 -25.53
CA LYS A 349 19.50 -14.06 -24.28
C LYS A 349 18.38 -14.92 -23.67
N THR A 350 17.45 -15.40 -24.47
CA THR A 350 16.38 -16.30 -24.00
C THR A 350 16.91 -17.59 -23.44
N VAL A 351 17.83 -18.26 -24.14
CA VAL A 351 18.41 -19.53 -23.69
C VAL A 351 19.29 -19.32 -22.46
N ASN A 352 20.14 -18.29 -22.46
CA ASN A 352 20.99 -17.99 -21.31
C ASN A 352 20.16 -17.66 -20.06
N GLY A 353 19.10 -16.86 -20.18
CA GLY A 353 18.28 -16.46 -19.03
C GLY A 353 17.61 -17.65 -18.35
N VAL A 354 17.01 -18.56 -19.11
CA VAL A 354 16.36 -19.75 -18.54
C VAL A 354 17.36 -20.79 -18.02
N CYS A 355 18.52 -20.95 -18.66
CA CYS A 355 19.60 -21.81 -18.16
C CYS A 355 20.15 -21.31 -16.83
N GLN A 356 20.46 -20.01 -16.72
CA GLN A 356 21.01 -19.42 -15.50
C GLN A 356 20.04 -19.57 -14.32
N GLU A 357 18.75 -19.25 -14.53
CA GLU A 357 17.74 -19.39 -13.48
C GLU A 357 17.64 -20.86 -13.01
N ARG A 358 17.77 -21.83 -13.94
CA ARG A 358 17.78 -23.27 -13.62
C ARG A 358 18.96 -23.68 -12.78
N GLU A 359 20.15 -23.19 -13.11
CA GLU A 359 21.36 -23.41 -12.30
C GLU A 359 21.19 -22.83 -10.89
N ASP A 360 20.69 -21.59 -10.79
CA ASP A 360 20.52 -20.89 -9.51
C ASP A 360 19.50 -21.60 -8.59
N CYS A 361 18.39 -22.08 -9.14
CA CYS A 361 17.38 -22.81 -8.37
C CYS A 361 17.77 -24.26 -8.08
N GLY A 362 18.47 -24.92 -9.01
CA GLY A 362 18.98 -26.29 -8.83
C GLY A 362 19.99 -26.40 -7.69
N ALA A 363 20.70 -25.32 -7.38
CA ALA A 363 21.56 -25.23 -6.20
C ALA A 363 20.79 -25.19 -4.86
N MET A 364 19.47 -24.91 -4.89
CA MET A 364 18.65 -24.64 -3.69
C MET A 364 17.55 -25.68 -3.42
N LEU A 365 17.24 -26.57 -4.36
CA LEU A 365 16.04 -27.42 -4.34
C LEU A 365 16.34 -28.89 -4.70
N SER A 366 15.43 -29.80 -4.37
CA SER A 366 15.50 -31.22 -4.79
C SER A 366 14.94 -31.41 -6.21
N ASP A 367 15.45 -32.42 -6.95
CA ASP A 367 15.16 -32.64 -8.38
C ASP A 367 13.66 -32.59 -8.76
N ASP A 368 12.79 -33.29 -8.02
CA ASP A 368 11.34 -33.31 -8.30
C ASP A 368 10.64 -31.94 -8.11
N SER A 369 11.19 -31.10 -7.23
CA SER A 369 10.66 -29.76 -6.97
C SER A 369 11.15 -28.73 -8.00
N VAL A 370 12.35 -28.96 -8.54
CA VAL A 370 12.93 -28.16 -9.64
C VAL A 370 12.09 -28.34 -10.90
N GLU A 371 11.76 -29.58 -11.29
CA GLU A 371 11.06 -29.83 -12.57
C GLU A 371 9.68 -29.15 -12.64
N LYS A 372 8.87 -29.25 -11.57
CA LYS A 372 7.56 -28.59 -11.50
C LYS A 372 7.64 -27.06 -11.51
N MET A 373 8.71 -26.50 -10.92
CA MET A 373 8.93 -25.05 -10.89
C MET A 373 9.44 -24.51 -12.23
N PHE A 374 10.20 -25.31 -12.98
CA PHE A 374 10.82 -24.87 -14.23
C PHE A 374 9.98 -25.04 -15.48
N ALA A 375 9.05 -26.00 -15.52
CA ALA A 375 8.21 -26.21 -16.71
C ALA A 375 7.54 -24.91 -17.23
N PRO A 376 6.93 -24.03 -16.39
CA PRO A 376 6.37 -22.76 -16.87
C PRO A 376 7.40 -21.77 -17.44
N ARG A 377 8.65 -21.82 -16.95
CA ARG A 377 9.75 -20.94 -17.40
C ARG A 377 10.31 -21.44 -18.72
N GLU A 378 10.46 -22.76 -18.87
CA GLU A 378 10.81 -23.39 -20.14
C GLU A 378 9.73 -23.12 -21.20
N ASP A 379 8.44 -23.28 -20.87
CA ASP A 379 7.32 -22.93 -21.75
C ASP A 379 7.35 -21.46 -22.19
N THR A 380 7.75 -20.57 -21.29
CA THR A 380 7.92 -19.14 -21.59
C THR A 380 9.06 -18.91 -22.58
N ALA A 381 10.20 -19.59 -22.41
CA ALA A 381 11.30 -19.54 -23.38
C ALA A 381 10.89 -20.13 -24.74
N VAL A 382 10.19 -21.27 -24.75
CA VAL A 382 9.65 -21.90 -25.97
C VAL A 382 8.74 -20.94 -26.72
N ARG A 383 7.80 -20.28 -26.02
CA ARG A 383 6.89 -19.28 -26.65
C ARG A 383 7.66 -18.12 -27.28
N LYS A 384 8.73 -17.63 -26.66
CA LYS A 384 9.58 -16.57 -27.23
C LYS A 384 10.28 -17.01 -28.50
N ILE A 385 10.87 -18.21 -28.49
CA ILE A 385 11.52 -18.82 -29.65
C ILE A 385 10.50 -19.00 -30.79
N GLN A 386 9.32 -19.55 -30.50
CA GLN A 386 8.26 -19.68 -31.51
C GLN A 386 7.82 -18.33 -32.08
N THR A 387 7.60 -17.34 -31.22
CA THR A 387 7.24 -15.97 -31.62
C THR A 387 8.30 -15.34 -32.52
N LEU A 388 9.59 -15.50 -32.18
CA LEU A 388 10.68 -15.04 -33.02
C LEU A 388 10.65 -15.75 -34.38
N GLY A 389 10.52 -17.08 -34.39
CA GLY A 389 10.47 -17.88 -35.60
C GLY A 389 9.33 -17.48 -36.56
N GLU A 390 8.15 -17.15 -36.02
CA GLU A 390 7.02 -16.64 -36.82
C GLU A 390 7.33 -15.31 -37.52
N VAL A 391 8.18 -14.48 -36.92
CA VAL A 391 8.46 -13.12 -37.39
C VAL A 391 9.66 -13.08 -38.35
N VAL A 392 10.72 -13.85 -38.04
CA VAL A 392 12.02 -13.77 -38.74
C VAL A 392 12.35 -15.02 -39.55
N GLY A 393 11.62 -16.12 -39.33
CA GLY A 393 11.95 -17.43 -39.88
C GLY A 393 13.09 -18.10 -39.12
N SER A 394 14.07 -18.65 -39.85
CA SER A 394 15.18 -19.40 -39.27
C SER A 394 16.26 -18.49 -38.67
N VAL A 395 16.68 -18.77 -37.43
CA VAL A 395 17.86 -18.16 -36.79
C VAL A 395 18.87 -19.25 -36.47
N GLN A 396 20.10 -19.13 -36.97
CA GLN A 396 21.14 -20.13 -36.73
C GLN A 396 21.99 -19.79 -35.51
N VAL A 397 21.75 -20.49 -34.39
CA VAL A 397 22.61 -20.41 -33.20
C VAL A 397 22.96 -21.80 -32.69
N LEU A 398 23.87 -22.48 -33.41
CA LEU A 398 24.27 -23.88 -33.16
C LEU A 398 24.65 -24.18 -31.71
N GLY A 399 25.30 -23.25 -31.00
CA GLY A 399 25.71 -23.44 -29.61
C GLY A 399 24.56 -23.40 -28.59
N MET A 400 23.42 -22.79 -28.91
CA MET A 400 22.32 -22.61 -27.96
C MET A 400 21.44 -23.87 -27.82
N LYS A 401 21.32 -24.68 -28.88
CA LYS A 401 20.65 -25.99 -28.79
C LYS A 401 21.38 -26.90 -27.80
N ILE A 402 22.70 -27.06 -28.00
CA ILE A 402 23.56 -27.87 -27.14
C ILE A 402 23.46 -27.39 -25.69
N LYS A 403 23.53 -26.07 -25.47
CA LYS A 403 23.40 -25.50 -24.13
C LYS A 403 22.05 -25.80 -23.46
N ALA A 404 20.95 -25.74 -24.22
CA ALA A 404 19.62 -26.10 -23.69
C ALA A 404 19.52 -27.59 -23.35
N GLU A 405 20.10 -28.47 -24.17
CA GLU A 405 20.16 -29.92 -23.93
C GLU A 405 21.01 -30.25 -22.69
N ASP A 406 22.18 -29.64 -22.55
CA ASP A 406 23.07 -29.79 -21.38
C ASP A 406 22.38 -29.32 -20.09
N ALA A 407 21.55 -28.28 -20.19
CA ALA A 407 20.73 -27.80 -19.09
C ALA A 407 19.45 -28.63 -18.87
N GLY A 408 19.19 -29.68 -19.65
CA GLY A 408 18.01 -30.54 -19.54
C GLY A 408 16.68 -29.88 -19.95
N LEU A 409 16.72 -28.84 -20.80
CA LEU A 409 15.56 -28.10 -21.31
C LEU A 409 15.15 -28.63 -22.70
N TYR A 410 14.56 -29.83 -22.70
CA TYR A 410 14.27 -30.59 -23.92
C TYR A 410 13.21 -29.94 -24.83
N HIS A 411 12.19 -29.29 -24.26
CA HIS A 411 11.16 -28.61 -25.04
C HIS A 411 11.75 -27.37 -25.73
N LEU A 412 12.63 -26.65 -25.04
CA LEU A 412 13.34 -25.51 -25.62
C LEU A 412 14.29 -25.94 -26.74
N ALA A 413 15.08 -26.99 -26.54
CA ALA A 413 15.95 -27.56 -27.58
C ALA A 413 15.16 -27.96 -28.83
N THR A 414 14.00 -28.59 -28.63
CA THR A 414 13.07 -28.96 -29.71
C THR A 414 12.50 -27.74 -30.43
N ALA A 415 12.16 -26.67 -29.70
CA ALA A 415 11.66 -25.43 -30.30
C ALA A 415 12.74 -24.73 -31.15
N LEU A 416 14.00 -24.73 -30.71
CA LEU A 416 15.14 -24.18 -31.45
C LEU A 416 15.40 -24.94 -32.75
N GLU A 417 15.32 -26.27 -32.72
CA GLU A 417 15.46 -27.12 -33.91
C GLU A 417 14.35 -26.87 -34.93
N ASN A 418 13.11 -26.68 -34.46
CA ASN A 418 11.96 -26.48 -35.33
C ASN A 418 11.81 -25.05 -35.88
N MET A 419 12.57 -24.08 -35.37
CA MET A 419 12.55 -22.69 -35.84
C MET A 419 12.88 -22.55 -37.33
N GLY A 420 13.65 -23.50 -37.90
CA GLY A 420 14.01 -23.53 -39.33
C GLY A 420 13.08 -24.35 -40.23
N SER A 421 12.10 -25.06 -39.70
CA SER A 421 11.36 -26.11 -40.43
C SER A 421 9.97 -25.69 -40.91
N ARG A 422 9.55 -24.44 -40.65
CA ARG A 422 8.19 -23.93 -40.93
C ARG A 422 8.13 -22.77 -41.96
N SER A 423 9.17 -22.58 -42.76
CA SER A 423 9.19 -21.59 -43.86
C SER A 423 8.41 -22.06 -45.08
#